data_AF-A0A2W0AH26-F1
#
_entry.id   AF-A0A2W0AH26-F1
#
_cell.length_a   1.000
_cell.length_b   1.000
_cell.length_c   1.000
_cell.angle_alpha   90.00
_cell.angle_beta   90.00
_cell.angle_gamma   90.00
#
_symmetry.space_group_name_H-M   'P 1'
#
loop_
_entity.id
_entity.type
_entity.pdbx_description
1 polymer ?
#
loop_
_entity_poly.entity_id
_entity_poly.type
_entity_poly.pdbx_seq_one_letter_code
_entity_poly.pdbx_strand_id
1 'polypeptide(L)' 'MWMDIRLPIGILFAILGCILVAYGLIGDHSIYRQSLGININLIWGAGLLVFGLGMFLLGKRGMRPDTQNEPGPAASSPDR' A
#
# COMPACT_ATOMS: atom_id res chain seq x y z
N MET A 1 -0.78 16.07 -12.54
CA MET A 1 -0.51 14.62 -12.46
C MET A 1 -1.20 14.13 -11.20
N TRP A 2 -2.32 13.41 -11.33
CA TRP A 2 -3.05 12.90 -10.17
C TRP A 2 -2.09 11.98 -9.40
N MET A 3 -1.81 12.36 -8.15
CA MET A 3 -0.99 11.58 -7.23
C MET A 3 -1.55 10.15 -7.20
N ASP A 4 -0.71 9.13 -7.37
CA ASP A 4 -1.16 7.73 -7.32
C ASP A 4 -1.72 7.44 -5.92
N ILE A 5 -3.03 7.62 -5.75
CA ILE A 5 -3.77 7.48 -4.49
C ILE A 5 -3.57 6.08 -3.86
N ARG A 6 -3.19 5.11 -4.68
CA ARG A 6 -2.85 3.74 -4.28
C ARG A 6 -1.73 3.69 -3.25
N LEU A 7 -0.73 4.57 -3.37
CA LEU A 7 0.44 4.58 -2.49
C LEU A 7 0.08 5.04 -1.06
N PRO A 8 -0.53 6.23 -0.83
CA PRO A 8 -0.92 6.64 0.52
C PRO A 8 -1.96 5.71 1.14
N ILE A 9 -2.94 5.23 0.34
CA ILE A 9 -3.93 4.26 0.83
C ILE A 9 -3.27 2.95 1.28
N GLY A 10 -2.37 2.39 0.46
CA GLY A 10 -1.67 1.14 0.80
C GLY A 10 -0.84 1.25 2.07
N ILE A 11 -0.17 2.39 2.28
CA ILE A 11 0.62 2.67 3.49
C ILE A 11 -0.28 2.72 4.74
N LEU A 12 -1.41 3.43 4.66
CA LEU A 12 -2.35 3.52 5.79
C LEU A 12 -2.90 2.14 6.19
N PHE A 13 -3.31 1.32 5.21
CA PHE A 13 -3.79 -0.03 5.47
C PHE A 13 -2.71 -0.95 6.04
N ALA A 14 -1.47 -0.83 5.56
CA ALA A 14 -0.35 -1.60 6.09
C ALA A 14 -0.02 -1.24 7.55
N ILE A 15 0.00 0.06 7.89
CA ILE A 15 0.24 0.52 9.27
C ILE A 15 -0.88 0.05 10.19
N LEU A 16 -2.14 0.23 9.80
CA LEU A 16 -3.29 -0.18 10.60
C LEU A 16 -3.32 -1.70 10.80
N GLY A 17 -3.08 -2.48 9.74
CA GLY A 17 -2.95 -3.93 9.82
C GLY A 17 -1.83 -4.38 10.74
N CYS A 18 -0.68 -3.70 10.70
CA CYS A 18 0.45 -4.00 11.58
C CYS A 18 0.13 -3.77 13.06
N ILE A 19 -0.54 -2.65 13.37
CA ILE A 19 -0.99 -2.34 14.73
C ILE A 19 -1.98 -3.40 15.21
N LEU A 20 -2.93 -3.80 14.36
CA LEU A 20 -3.95 -4.77 14.72
C LEU A 20 -3.39 -6.19 14.90
N VAL A 21 -2.40 -6.58 14.09
CA VAL A 21 -1.64 -7.82 14.28
C VAL A 21 -0.84 -7.79 15.58
N ALA A 22 -0.12 -6.69 15.86
CA ALA A 22 0.64 -6.55 17.10
C ALA A 22 -0.28 -6.61 18.33
N TYR A 23 -1.43 -5.94 18.27
CA TYR A 23 -2.45 -6.01 19.31
C TYR A 23 -3.06 -7.41 19.44
N GLY A 24 -3.30 -8.09 18.32
CA GLY A 24 -3.72 -9.50 18.32
C GLY A 24 -2.72 -10.41 19.01
N LEU A 25 -1.41 -10.20 18.80
CA LEU A 25 -0.35 -11.04 19.37
C LEU A 25 -0.04 -10.75 20.85
N ILE A 26 -0.09 -9.47 21.26
CA ILE A 26 0.35 -9.01 22.59
C ILE A 26 -0.86 -8.80 23.55
N GLY A 27 -2.06 -8.60 23.00
CA GLY A 27 -3.26 -8.28 23.76
C GLY A 27 -3.75 -9.43 24.64
N ASP A 28 -4.26 -9.08 25.81
CA ASP A 28 -4.74 -10.02 26.83
C ASP A 28 -5.91 -10.88 26.29
N HIS A 29 -5.78 -12.20 26.42
CA HIS A 29 -6.78 -13.15 25.95
C HIS A 29 -8.14 -13.03 26.67
N SER A 30 -8.19 -12.31 27.80
CA SER A 30 -9.39 -11.98 28.56
C SER A 30 -10.49 -11.33 27.71
N ILE A 31 -10.13 -10.51 26.70
CA ILE A 31 -11.10 -9.83 25.81
C ILE A 31 -11.71 -10.80 24.78
N TYR A 32 -11.07 -11.93 24.46
CA TYR A 32 -11.60 -12.90 23.48
C TYR A 32 -12.77 -13.74 23.99
N ARG A 33 -13.18 -13.60 25.25
CA ARG A 33 -14.41 -14.23 25.76
C ARG A 33 -15.66 -13.78 24.99
N GLN A 34 -15.66 -12.57 24.44
CA GLN A 34 -16.74 -12.04 23.62
C GLN A 34 -16.67 -12.55 22.16
N SER A 35 -15.55 -13.18 21.77
CA SER A 35 -15.21 -13.61 20.41
C SER A 35 -15.23 -15.14 20.24
N LEU A 36 -15.83 -15.90 21.16
CA LEU A 36 -15.74 -17.36 21.23
C LEU A 36 -14.28 -17.88 21.32
N GLY A 37 -13.35 -17.09 21.87
CA GLY A 37 -11.93 -17.46 21.95
C GLY A 37 -11.14 -17.24 20.66
N ILE A 38 -11.75 -16.63 19.63
CA ILE A 38 -11.10 -16.35 18.34
C ILE A 38 -10.42 -14.99 18.38
N ASN A 39 -9.18 -14.93 17.91
CA ASN A 39 -8.42 -13.69 17.80
C ASN A 39 -8.81 -12.89 16.55
N ILE A 40 -9.91 -12.15 16.67
CA ILE A 40 -10.50 -11.33 15.60
C ILE A 40 -9.52 -10.23 15.16
N ASN A 41 -8.78 -9.63 16.10
CA ASN A 41 -7.79 -8.59 15.80
C ASN A 41 -6.67 -9.12 14.90
N LEU A 42 -6.20 -10.34 15.14
CA LEU A 42 -5.18 -10.99 14.32
C LEU A 42 -5.71 -11.33 12.92
N ILE A 43 -6.92 -11.88 12.82
CA ILE A 43 -7.52 -12.26 11.51
C ILE A 43 -7.74 -11.03 10.64
N TRP A 44 -8.42 -10.01 11.16
CA TRP A 44 -8.66 -8.77 10.42
C TRP A 44 -7.38 -7.98 10.20
N GLY A 45 -6.46 -7.99 11.17
CA GLY A 45 -5.16 -7.34 11.04
C GLY A 45 -4.32 -7.95 9.93
N ALA A 46 -4.27 -9.28 9.86
CA ALA A 46 -3.58 -10.00 8.80
C ALA A 46 -4.22 -9.70 7.42
N GLY A 47 -5.55 -9.70 7.32
CA GLY A 47 -6.24 -9.33 6.09
C GLY A 47 -5.92 -7.90 5.61
N LEU A 48 -5.97 -6.92 6.53
CA LEU A 48 -5.63 -5.52 6.24
C LEU A 48 -4.15 -5.35 5.85
N LEU A 49 -3.26 -6.07 6.52
CA LEU A 49 -1.82 -6.03 6.24
C LEU A 49 -1.51 -6.58 4.84
N VAL A 50 -2.09 -7.73 4.47
CA VAL A 50 -1.93 -8.32 3.13
C VAL A 50 -2.47 -7.38 2.05
N PHE A 51 -3.65 -6.79 2.28
CA PHE A 51 -4.25 -5.84 1.35
C PHE A 51 -3.41 -4.57 1.17
N GLY A 52 -2.99 -3.95 2.28
CA GLY A 52 -2.16 -2.74 2.27
C GLY A 52 -0.81 -2.96 1.59
N LEU A 53 -0.16 -4.09 1.87
CA LEU A 53 1.09 -4.47 1.22
C LEU A 53 0.90 -4.70 -0.28
N GLY A 54 -0.20 -5.33 -0.69
CA GLY A 54 -0.56 -5.51 -2.10
C GLY A 54 -0.70 -4.17 -2.83
N MET A 55 -1.43 -3.21 -2.25
CA MET A 55 -1.57 -1.87 -2.83
C MET A 55 -0.25 -1.10 -2.88
N PHE A 56 0.57 -1.19 -1.84
CA PHE A 56 1.89 -0.57 -1.81
C PHE A 56 2.80 -1.10 -2.94
N LEU A 57 2.82 -2.42 -3.14
CA LEU A 57 3.61 -3.05 -4.21
C LEU A 57 3.14 -2.67 -5.62
N LEU A 58 1.82 -2.52 -5.81
CA LEU A 58 1.24 -2.07 -7.08
C LEU A 58 1.54 -0.59 -7.35
N GLY A 59 1.42 0.27 -6.34
CA GLY A 59 1.77 1.70 -6.45
C GLY A 59 3.25 1.92 -6.78
N LYS A 60 4.15 1.14 -6.19
CA LYS A 60 5.60 1.22 -6.50
C LYS A 60 5.93 0.83 -7.95
N ARG A 61 5.13 -0.05 -8.57
CA ARG A 61 5.32 -0.49 -9.96
C ARG A 61 4.79 0.52 -10.99
N GLY A 62 3.85 1.39 -10.61
CA GLY A 62 3.29 2.44 -11.48
C GLY A 62 4.22 3.62 -11.72
N MET A 63 5.21 3.86 -10.84
CA MET A 63 6.20 4.93 -10.97
C MET A 63 7.36 4.59 -11.93
N ARG A 64 7.11 3.86 -13.02
CA ARG A 64 8.08 3.79 -14.12
C ARG A 64 8.00 5.11 -14.88
N PRO A 65 9.06 5.93 -14.92
CA PRO A 65 9.04 7.16 -15.70
C PRO A 65 8.85 6.79 -17.17
N ASP A 66 7.87 7.40 -17.83
CA ASP A 66 7.79 7.40 -19.29
C ASP A 66 8.96 8.21 -19.84
N THR A 67 10.13 7.58 -19.98
CA THR A 67 11.32 8.15 -20.64
C THR A 67 11.18 8.16 -22.17
N GLN A 68 9.97 8.22 -22.72
CA GLN A 68 9.73 8.07 -24.18
C GLN A 68 9.16 9.29 -24.89
N ASN A 69 9.08 10.46 -24.22
CA ASN A 69 8.68 11.70 -24.88
C ASN A 69 9.81 12.73 -24.89
N GLU A 70 10.99 12.35 -25.37
CA GLU A 70 11.91 13.33 -25.94
C GLU A 70 11.59 13.42 -27.45
N PRO A 71 11.00 14.53 -27.94
CA PRO A 71 11.14 14.87 -29.34
C PRO A 71 12.64 15.01 -29.58
N GLY A 72 13.23 14.10 -30.35
CA GLY A 72 14.64 14.15 -30.71
C GLY A 72 15.03 15.51 -31.31
N PRO A 73 16.33 15.86 -31.31
CA PRO A 73 16.87 17.19 -31.66
C PRO A 73 16.69 17.64 -33.13
N ALA A 74 15.58 17.29 -33.78
CA ALA A 74 15.22 17.67 -35.15
C ALA A 74 14.58 19.07 -35.25
N ALA A 75 14.52 19.84 -34.16
CA ALA A 75 14.07 21.25 -34.20
C ALA A 75 15.19 22.24 -34.59
N SER A 76 16.40 21.75 -34.89
CA SER A 76 17.50 22.55 -35.43
C SER A 76 17.77 22.18 -36.89
N SER A 77 16.82 22.48 -37.78
CA SER A 77 17.13 22.69 -39.20
C SER A 77 17.07 24.19 -39.50
N PRO A 78 18.20 24.90 -39.54
CA PRO A 78 18.27 26.18 -40.19
C PRO A 78 18.32 25.91 -41.70
N ASP A 79 17.18 25.97 -42.39
CA ASP A 79 17.18 25.93 -43.86
C ASP A 79 16.18 26.94 -44.44
N ARG A 80 16.78 28.05 -44.91
CA ARG A 80 16.35 29.05 -45.90
C ARG A 80 15.49 30.23 -45.47
#